data_AF-A0A7J5EG07-F1
#
_entry.id   AF-A0A7J5EG07-F1
#
_cell.length_a   1.000
_cell.length_b   1.000
_cell.length_c   1.000
_cell.angle_alpha   90.00
_cell.angle_beta   90.00
_cell.angle_gamma   90.00
#
_symmetry.space_group_name_H-M   'P 1'
#
loop_
_entity.id
_entity.type
_entity.pdbx_description
1 polymer ?
#
loop_
_entity_poly.entity_id
_entity_poly.type
_entity_poly.pdbx_seq_one_letter_code
_entity_poly.pdbx_strand_id
1 'polypeptide(L)'
;MATHCPIGFDVAKLRHRVLETYDRVAREPEGDFHFHRGPAYAAQALGYDPDELRSLPARATARFAGVGNPIAAGPITAGEVVLDHACGAGMDLL
;
A
#
# COMPACT_ATOMS: atom_id res chain seq x y z
N MET A 1 -6.60 -9.89 20.96
CA MET A 1 -5.57 -8.92 20.57
C MET A 1 -4.69 -8.63 21.77
N ALA A 2 -3.38 -8.44 21.58
CA ALA A 2 -2.49 -7.99 22.66
C ALA A 2 -2.90 -6.57 23.07
N THR A 3 -3.20 -6.39 24.35
CA THR A 3 -3.63 -5.08 24.91
C THR A 3 -2.47 -4.32 25.55
N HIS A 4 -1.31 -4.96 25.70
CA HIS A 4 -0.11 -4.39 26.32
C HIS A 4 1.13 -4.82 25.55
N CYS A 5 2.07 -3.89 25.37
CA CYS A 5 3.39 -4.20 24.86
C CYS A 5 4.23 -4.83 25.98
N PRO A 6 4.89 -5.99 25.78
CA PRO A 6 5.72 -6.61 26.81
C PRO A 6 6.83 -5.66 27.29
N ILE A 7 7.14 -5.72 28.59
CA ILE A 7 8.30 -5.02 29.14
C ILE A 7 9.57 -5.53 28.44
N GLY A 8 10.41 -4.62 27.98
CA GLY A 8 11.64 -4.96 27.26
C GLY A 8 11.44 -5.31 25.77
N PHE A 9 10.26 -5.06 25.20
CA PHE A 9 10.04 -5.25 23.77
C PHE A 9 10.92 -4.31 22.93
N ASP A 10 11.69 -4.89 22.03
CA ASP A 10 12.61 -4.15 21.17
C ASP A 10 11.86 -3.53 19.97
N VAL A 11 11.32 -2.34 20.21
CA VAL A 11 10.62 -1.54 19.18
C VAL A 11 11.55 -1.16 18.03
N ALA A 12 12.84 -0.93 18.30
CA ALA A 12 13.80 -0.53 17.28
C ALA A 12 14.05 -1.67 16.28
N LYS A 13 14.25 -2.88 16.79
CA LYS A 13 14.37 -4.09 15.97
C LYS A 13 13.11 -4.34 15.16
N LEU A 14 11.91 -4.25 15.77
CA LEU A 14 10.66 -4.40 15.02
C LEU A 14 10.58 -3.40 13.87
N ARG A 15 10.81 -2.11 14.15
CA ARG A 15 10.77 -1.05 13.13
C ARG A 15 11.74 -1.33 12.00
N HIS A 16 12.96 -1.78 12.31
CA HIS A 16 13.94 -2.13 11.29
C HIS A 16 13.45 -3.27 10.39
N ARG A 17 12.88 -4.33 10.96
CA ARG A 17 12.33 -5.46 10.19
C ARG A 17 11.14 -5.06 9.30
N VAL A 18 10.31 -4.14 9.77
CA VAL A 18 9.21 -3.57 8.96
C VAL A 18 9.77 -2.78 7.78
N LEU A 19 10.75 -1.90 8.02
CA LEU A 19 11.40 -1.13 6.96
C LEU A 19 12.08 -2.03 5.92
N GLU A 20 12.83 -3.05 6.35
CA GLU A 20 13.45 -4.04 5.45
C GLU A 20 12.41 -4.75 4.58
N THR A 21 11.24 -5.06 5.15
CA THR A 21 10.16 -5.75 4.44
C THR A 21 9.58 -4.87 3.33
N TYR A 22 9.28 -3.61 3.61
CA TYR A 22 8.71 -2.71 2.61
C TYR A 22 9.76 -2.20 1.60
N ASP A 23 11.04 -2.11 1.96
CA ASP A 23 12.12 -1.89 0.99
C ASP A 23 12.20 -3.05 -0.01
N ARG A 24 12.08 -4.30 0.48
CA ARG A 24 11.99 -5.47 -0.41
C ARG A 24 10.78 -5.41 -1.33
N VAL A 25 9.59 -5.01 -0.86
CA VAL A 25 8.42 -4.82 -1.75
C VAL A 25 8.71 -3.80 -2.86
N ALA A 26 9.40 -2.71 -2.52
CA ALA A 26 9.73 -1.68 -3.49
C ALA A 26 10.76 -2.16 -4.55
N ARG A 27 11.74 -2.98 -4.16
CA ARG A 27 12.79 -3.47 -5.06
C ARG A 27 12.36 -4.71 -5.86
N GLU A 28 11.63 -5.60 -5.22
CA GLU A 28 11.27 -6.94 -5.70
C GLU A 28 9.77 -7.21 -5.48
N PRO A 29 8.87 -6.49 -6.16
CA PRO A 29 7.43 -6.61 -5.93
C PRO A 29 6.87 -8.02 -6.17
N GLU A 30 7.51 -8.78 -7.08
CA GLU A 30 7.18 -10.17 -7.39
C GLU A 30 7.80 -11.19 -6.42
N GLY A 31 8.59 -10.75 -5.45
CA GLY A 31 9.20 -11.63 -4.44
C GLY A 31 8.16 -12.31 -3.56
N ASP A 32 8.57 -13.27 -2.72
CA ASP A 32 7.66 -13.94 -1.80
C ASP A 32 7.44 -13.13 -0.51
N PHE A 33 6.16 -12.89 -0.17
CA PHE A 33 5.74 -12.22 1.06
C PHE A 33 4.41 -12.80 1.56
N HIS A 34 4.22 -12.75 2.87
CA HIS A 34 3.09 -13.32 3.59
C HIS A 34 1.77 -12.50 3.49
N PHE A 35 1.74 -11.43 2.70
CA PHE A 35 0.58 -10.56 2.53
C PHE A 35 0.28 -10.32 1.05
N HIS A 36 -0.97 -10.00 0.76
CA HIS A 36 -1.40 -9.66 -0.60
C HIS A 36 -0.91 -8.27 -1.01
N ARG A 37 -0.61 -8.11 -2.30
CA ARG A 37 -0.04 -6.89 -2.89
C ARG A 37 -0.37 -6.83 -4.38
N GLY A 38 -0.09 -5.69 -4.99
CA GLY A 38 -0.21 -5.48 -6.43
C GLY A 38 -1.64 -5.21 -6.91
N PRO A 39 -1.80 -4.92 -8.22
CA PRO A 39 -3.06 -4.47 -8.80
C PRO A 39 -4.17 -5.51 -8.74
N ALA A 40 -3.83 -6.80 -8.87
CA ALA A 40 -4.83 -7.88 -8.83
C ALA A 40 -5.51 -7.94 -7.45
N TYR A 41 -4.72 -7.83 -6.37
CA TYR A 41 -5.26 -7.75 -5.02
C TYR A 41 -6.09 -6.47 -4.82
N ALA A 42 -5.59 -5.32 -5.27
CA ALA A 42 -6.29 -4.05 -5.14
C ALA A 42 -7.68 -4.10 -5.81
N ALA A 43 -7.77 -4.62 -7.03
CA ALA A 43 -9.04 -4.78 -7.72
C ALA A 43 -9.97 -5.80 -7.02
N GLN A 44 -9.47 -7.01 -6.74
CA GLN A 44 -10.32 -8.13 -6.30
C GLN A 44 -10.78 -8.00 -4.85
N ALA A 45 -9.96 -7.41 -3.98
CA ALA A 45 -10.22 -7.37 -2.55
C ALA A 45 -10.53 -5.96 -2.01
N LEU A 46 -10.02 -4.91 -2.66
CA LEU A 46 -10.17 -3.52 -2.18
C LEU A 46 -11.13 -2.69 -3.04
N GLY A 47 -11.58 -3.22 -4.19
CA GLY A 47 -12.58 -2.58 -5.04
C GLY A 47 -12.05 -1.41 -5.87
N TYR A 48 -10.78 -1.43 -6.25
CA TYR A 48 -10.26 -0.51 -7.27
C TYR A 48 -10.76 -0.92 -8.66
N ASP A 49 -10.99 0.06 -9.53
CA ASP A 49 -11.33 -0.21 -10.93
C ASP A 49 -10.11 -0.79 -11.69
N PRO A 50 -10.22 -2.00 -12.29
CA PRO A 50 -9.11 -2.60 -13.02
C PRO A 50 -8.62 -1.78 -14.22
N ASP A 51 -9.48 -0.98 -14.84
CA ASP A 51 -9.18 -0.17 -16.02
C ASP A 51 -8.40 1.09 -15.63
N GLU A 52 -8.80 1.72 -14.52
CA GLU A 52 -8.03 2.81 -13.90
C GLU A 52 -6.63 2.32 -13.50
N LEU A 53 -6.53 1.18 -12.82
CA LEU A 53 -5.24 0.59 -12.44
C LEU A 53 -4.36 0.26 -13.66
N ARG A 54 -4.95 -0.16 -14.78
CA ARG A 54 -4.22 -0.43 -16.04
C ARG A 54 -3.71 0.84 -16.71
N SER A 55 -4.30 2.00 -16.43
CA SER A 55 -3.85 3.29 -16.96
C SER A 55 -2.58 3.80 -16.27
N LEU A 56 -2.30 3.32 -15.05
CA LEU A 56 -1.14 3.74 -14.26
C LEU A 56 0.15 3.05 -14.71
N PRO A 57 1.33 3.65 -14.42
CA PRO A 57 2.61 2.98 -14.62
C PRO A 57 2.66 1.66 -13.84
N ALA A 58 3.04 0.55 -14.49
CA ALA A 58 3.13 -0.77 -13.85
C ALA A 58 3.99 -0.78 -12.58
N ARG A 59 5.03 0.07 -12.51
CA ARG A 59 5.88 0.23 -11.32
C ARG A 59 5.14 0.79 -10.11
N ALA A 60 4.09 1.59 -10.32
CA ALA A 60 3.27 2.15 -9.24
C ALA A 60 2.34 1.07 -8.67
N THR A 61 1.67 0.33 -9.55
CA THR A 61 0.71 -0.70 -9.17
C THR A 61 1.37 -1.97 -8.63
N ALA A 62 2.46 -2.46 -9.24
CA ALA A 62 3.13 -3.68 -8.79
C ALA A 62 3.67 -3.59 -7.35
N ARG A 63 4.04 -2.39 -6.91
CA ARG A 63 4.58 -2.13 -5.56
C ARG A 63 3.51 -1.84 -4.51
N PHE A 64 2.24 -1.89 -4.89
CA PHE A 64 1.14 -1.57 -3.98
C PHE A 64 1.03 -2.61 -2.86
N ALA A 65 1.12 -2.15 -1.62
CA ALA A 65 0.92 -2.97 -0.42
C ALA A 65 -0.08 -2.31 0.55
N GLY A 66 -0.98 -1.47 0.02
CA GLY A 66 -2.06 -0.86 0.79
C GLY A 66 -3.15 -1.88 1.14
N VAL A 67 -3.99 -1.54 2.11
CA VAL A 67 -5.01 -2.45 2.68
C VAL A 67 -6.44 -1.90 2.53
N GLY A 68 -6.61 -0.81 1.78
CA GLY A 68 -7.90 -0.17 1.54
C GLY A 68 -7.88 0.66 0.26
N ASN A 69 -9.06 1.09 -0.17
CA ASN A 69 -9.26 2.03 -1.28
C ASN A 69 -9.77 3.37 -0.74
N PRO A 70 -8.94 4.43 -0.67
CA PRO A 70 -9.36 5.73 -0.14
C PRO A 70 -10.33 6.46 -1.08
N ILE A 71 -10.30 6.19 -2.38
CA ILE A 71 -11.16 6.85 -3.38
C ILE A 71 -12.61 6.36 -3.28
N ALA A 72 -12.82 5.19 -2.67
CA ALA A 72 -14.16 4.70 -2.35
C ALA A 72 -14.92 5.60 -1.33
N ALA A 73 -14.23 6.55 -0.68
CA ALA A 73 -14.86 7.50 0.24
C ALA A 73 -15.78 8.52 -0.47
N GLY A 74 -15.54 8.80 -1.75
CA GLY A 74 -16.34 9.72 -2.53
C GLY A 74 -15.57 10.33 -3.71
N PRO A 75 -16.28 10.95 -4.66
CA PRO A 75 -15.64 11.55 -5.84
C PRO A 75 -14.76 12.73 -5.45
N ILE A 76 -13.58 12.82 -6.07
CA ILE A 76 -12.72 14.01 -6.04
C ILE A 76 -13.14 14.91 -7.20
N THR A 77 -13.44 16.17 -6.92
CA THR A 77 -13.93 17.13 -7.91
C THR A 77 -12.79 17.95 -8.52
N ALA A 78 -12.94 18.35 -9.78
CA ALA A 78 -11.97 19.21 -10.44
C ALA A 78 -11.74 20.50 -9.65
N GLY A 79 -10.46 20.82 -9.40
CA GLY A 79 -10.03 21.98 -8.62
C GLY A 79 -9.78 21.69 -7.14
N GLU A 80 -10.11 20.50 -6.64
CA GLU A 80 -9.73 20.07 -5.29
C GLU A 80 -8.22 19.78 -5.19
N VAL A 81 -7.70 19.90 -3.97
CA VAL A 81 -6.31 19.59 -3.65
C VAL A 81 -6.27 18.37 -2.74
N VAL A 82 -5.59 17.32 -3.18
CA VAL A 82 -5.48 16.05 -2.46
C VAL A 82 -4.03 15.84 -2.00
N LEU A 83 -3.88 15.34 -0.78
CA LEU A 83 -2.61 14.89 -0.22
C LEU A 83 -2.69 13.40 0.07
N ASP A 84 -1.90 12.60 -0.66
CA ASP A 84 -1.65 11.21 -0.32
C ASP A 84 -0.43 11.13 0.62
N HIS A 85 -0.70 10.98 1.92
CA HIS A 85 0.34 10.90 2.93
C HIS A 85 0.89 9.47 3.04
N ALA A 86 2.22 9.35 2.91
CA ALA A 86 2.90 8.05 2.80
C ALA A 86 2.49 7.25 1.55
N CYS A 87 2.39 7.95 0.42
CA CYS A 87 1.91 7.47 -0.88
C CYS A 87 2.63 6.26 -1.49
N GLY A 88 3.77 5.83 -0.92
CA GLY A 88 4.55 4.73 -1.44
C GLY A 88 4.96 4.95 -2.89
N ALA A 89 4.51 4.09 -3.80
CA ALA A 89 4.77 4.21 -5.23
C ALA A 89 3.75 5.09 -5.99
N GLY A 90 2.80 5.70 -5.27
CA GLY A 90 1.83 6.67 -5.77
C GLY A 90 0.60 6.08 -6.45
N MET A 91 0.20 4.85 -6.09
CA MET A 91 -0.97 4.21 -6.72
C MET A 91 -2.28 4.93 -6.39
N ASP A 92 -2.42 5.48 -5.18
CA ASP A 92 -3.65 6.13 -4.73
C ASP A 92 -3.84 7.55 -5.28
N LEU A 93 -2.85 8.07 -6.03
CA LEU A 93 -2.91 9.33 -6.77
C LEU A 93 -3.34 9.13 -8.23
N LEU A 94 -4.22 8.15 -8.46
CA LEU A 94 -4.72 7.78 -9.78
C LEU A 94 -5.59 8.84 -10.45
#